data_AF-A0A957TRC4-F1
#
_entry.id   AF-A0A957TRC4-F1
#
_cell.length_a   1.000
_cell.length_b   1.000
_cell.length_c   1.000
_cell.angle_alpha   90.00
_cell.angle_beta   90.00
_cell.angle_gamma   90.00
#
_symmetry.space_group_name_H-M   'P 1'
#
loop_
_entity.id
_entity.type
_entity.pdbx_description
1 polymer ?
#
loop_
_entity_poly.entity_id
_entity_poly.type
_entity_poly.pdbx_seq_one_letter_code
_entity_poly.pdbx_strand_id
1 'polypeptide(L)'
;LNTGLIKYDELLTQFDNGSLHDFEQFVRWVDSRMMGGALRLGEPFRQVHEAVGASLRIGDPTPFKRFRRQEFLSTAAHMGHLPVNASVEQLLDEEITFTQEVRELSAWLQKRGCLLICLSDKPQEASCPERPTSDFLPLHQIDTHCVGTSIQAQLDALT
;
A
#
# COMPACT_ATOMS: atom_id res chain seq x y z
N LEU A 1 12.18 9.74 10.38
CA LEU A 1 11.16 9.26 11.35
C LEU A 1 11.81 8.27 12.32
N ASN A 2 12.70 8.73 13.20
CA ASN A 2 13.07 7.97 14.39
C ASN A 2 13.04 8.96 15.54
N THR A 3 11.95 8.97 16.30
CA THR A 3 11.78 9.88 17.45
C THR A 3 12.64 9.47 18.64
N GLY A 4 13.33 8.32 18.55
CA GLY A 4 14.14 7.79 19.65
C GLY A 4 13.33 7.35 20.87
N LEU A 5 11.99 7.30 20.74
CA LEU A 5 11.07 7.04 21.84
C LEU A 5 11.22 5.63 22.42
N ILE A 6 11.43 4.66 21.52
CA ILE A 6 11.79 3.28 21.83
C ILE A 6 13.05 2.98 21.03
N LYS A 7 14.09 2.49 21.71
CA LYS A 7 15.31 2.04 21.04
C LYS A 7 15.14 0.61 20.53
N TYR A 8 15.82 0.27 19.45
CA TYR A 8 15.77 -1.07 18.88
C TYR A 8 16.23 -2.15 19.88
N ASP A 9 17.39 -1.95 20.53
CA ASP A 9 17.92 -2.91 21.51
C ASP A 9 16.99 -3.08 22.73
N GLU A 10 16.28 -2.02 23.10
CA GLU A 10 15.30 -2.04 24.17
C GLU A 10 14.08 -2.89 23.78
N LEU A 11 13.57 -2.71 22.55
CA LEU A 11 12.49 -3.52 22.00
C LEU A 11 12.87 -5.01 21.97
N LEU A 12 14.08 -5.33 21.51
CA LEU A 12 14.58 -6.70 21.49
C LEU A 12 14.62 -7.30 22.90
N THR A 13 15.12 -6.54 23.87
CA THR A 13 15.18 -7.00 25.27
C THR A 13 13.78 -7.33 25.82
N GLN A 14 12.76 -6.51 25.52
CA GLN A 14 11.38 -6.76 25.96
C GLN A 14 10.73 -7.96 25.25
N PHE A 15 11.17 -8.28 24.04
CA PHE A 15 10.71 -9.45 23.34
C PHE A 15 11.36 -10.72 23.90
N ASP A 16 12.68 -10.70 24.07
CA ASP A 16 13.47 -11.84 24.55
C ASP A 16 13.13 -12.23 26.00
N ASN A 17 12.80 -11.25 26.84
CA ASN A 17 12.41 -11.49 28.22
C ASN A 17 10.92 -11.88 28.37
N GLY A 18 10.16 -11.95 27.26
CA GLY A 18 8.74 -12.28 27.27
C GLY A 18 7.86 -11.21 27.93
N SER A 19 8.27 -9.94 27.94
CA SER A 19 7.44 -8.83 28.45
C SER A 19 6.59 -8.18 27.34
N LEU A 20 6.88 -8.50 26.08
CA LEU A 20 6.17 -8.02 24.91
C LEU A 20 5.77 -9.19 24.01
N HIS A 21 4.48 -9.52 23.98
CA HIS A 21 3.95 -10.69 23.26
C HIS A 21 3.19 -10.37 21.98
N ASP A 22 2.67 -9.14 21.87
CA ASP A 22 1.80 -8.75 20.76
C ASP A 22 1.94 -7.27 20.42
N PHE A 23 1.37 -6.90 19.29
CA PHE A 23 1.43 -5.54 18.76
C PHE A 23 0.63 -4.53 19.61
N GLU A 24 -0.44 -4.96 20.29
CA GLU A 24 -1.25 -4.08 21.14
C GLU A 24 -0.47 -3.67 22.40
N GLN A 25 0.27 -4.60 23.00
CA GLN A 25 1.21 -4.33 24.09
C GLN A 25 2.28 -3.34 23.65
N PHE A 26 2.79 -3.45 22.42
CA PHE A 26 3.78 -2.52 21.89
C PHE A 26 3.20 -1.10 21.78
N VAL A 27 1.98 -0.96 21.26
CA VAL A 27 1.30 0.33 21.17
C VAL A 27 1.06 0.93 22.56
N ARG A 28 0.58 0.14 23.53
CA ARG A 28 0.43 0.59 24.93
C ARG A 28 1.76 1.03 25.56
N TRP A 29 2.84 0.34 25.24
CA TRP A 29 4.16 0.71 25.74
C TRP A 29 4.64 2.04 25.16
N VAL A 30 4.42 2.27 23.86
CA VAL A 30 4.68 3.56 23.21
C VAL A 30 3.84 4.66 23.87
N ASP A 31 2.54 4.47 24.07
CA ASP A 31 1.65 5.40 24.78
C ASP A 31 2.23 5.80 26.16
N SER A 32 2.68 4.82 26.95
CA SER A 32 3.26 5.07 28.27
C SER A 32 4.52 5.96 28.22
N ARG A 33 5.36 5.78 27.20
CA ARG A 33 6.58 6.57 26.99
C ARG A 33 6.28 7.99 26.53
N MET A 34 5.20 8.17 25.76
CA MET A 34 4.72 9.48 25.33
C MET A 34 4.22 10.32 26.51
N MET A 35 3.56 9.69 27.48
CA MET A 35 3.10 10.34 28.71
C MET A 35 4.22 10.67 29.69
N GLY A 36 5.28 9.86 29.74
CA GLY A 36 6.42 10.02 30.66
C GLY A 36 7.31 11.24 30.42
N GLY A 37 7.02 12.08 29.42
CA GLY A 37 7.65 13.39 29.23
C GLY A 37 9.12 13.38 28.75
N ALA A 38 9.70 12.21 28.51
CA ALA A 38 11.12 12.06 28.13
C ALA A 38 11.46 12.70 26.76
N LEU A 39 10.46 12.87 25.88
CA LEU A 39 10.61 13.47 24.55
C LEU A 39 9.47 14.44 24.28
N ARG A 40 9.79 15.66 23.85
CA ARG A 40 8.79 16.60 23.31
C ARG A 40 8.36 16.14 21.92
N LEU A 41 7.41 15.22 21.88
CA LEU A 41 6.78 14.78 20.64
C LEU A 41 5.82 15.87 20.14
N GLY A 42 5.84 16.12 18.84
CA GLY A 42 4.90 17.04 18.21
C GLY A 42 3.47 16.49 18.26
N GLU A 43 2.51 17.39 18.38
CA GLU A 43 1.08 17.09 18.37
C GLU A 43 0.63 16.17 17.21
N PRO A 44 1.14 16.33 15.97
CA PRO A 44 0.76 15.42 14.87
C PRO A 44 1.13 13.96 15.11
N PHE A 45 2.23 13.69 15.82
CA PHE A 45 2.64 12.32 16.15
C PHE A 45 1.68 11.68 17.17
N ARG A 46 1.24 12.47 18.17
CA ARG A 46 0.26 12.03 19.17
C ARG A 46 -1.06 11.64 18.53
N GLN A 47 -1.59 12.49 17.66
CA GLN A 47 -2.85 12.22 16.97
C GLN A 47 -2.79 10.95 16.12
N VAL A 48 -1.67 10.71 15.43
CA VAL A 48 -1.48 9.46 14.66
C VAL A 48 -1.45 8.25 15.58
N HIS A 49 -0.73 8.33 16.69
CA HIS A 49 -0.62 7.22 17.64
C HIS A 49 -1.97 6.90 18.30
N GLU A 50 -2.70 7.92 18.75
CA GLU A 50 -4.04 7.77 19.33
C GLU A 50 -5.03 7.12 18.35
N ALA A 51 -4.99 7.51 17.07
CA ALA A 51 -5.83 6.93 16.03
C ALA A 51 -5.51 5.45 15.77
N VAL A 52 -4.23 5.07 15.78
CA VAL A 52 -3.80 3.67 15.67
C VAL A 52 -4.28 2.87 16.88
N GLY A 53 -4.08 3.39 18.10
CA GLY A 53 -4.55 2.76 19.33
C GLY A 53 -6.07 2.59 19.37
N ALA A 54 -6.83 3.59 18.92
CA ALA A 54 -8.29 3.49 18.82
C ALA A 54 -8.74 2.40 17.84
N SER A 55 -8.09 2.29 16.69
CA SER A 55 -8.39 1.27 15.68
C SER A 55 -8.08 -0.14 16.20
N LEU A 56 -6.96 -0.32 16.91
CA LEU A 56 -6.60 -1.60 17.53
C LEU A 56 -7.62 -2.04 18.59
N ARG A 57 -8.09 -1.12 19.44
CA ARG A 57 -9.07 -1.43 20.49
C ARG A 57 -10.40 -1.95 19.96
N ILE A 58 -10.77 -1.59 18.73
CA ILE A 58 -11.99 -2.09 18.08
C ILE A 58 -11.73 -3.32 17.19
N GLY A 59 -10.51 -3.86 17.19
CA GLY A 59 -10.14 -5.03 16.40
C GLY A 59 -9.99 -4.75 14.90
N ASP A 60 -9.72 -3.50 14.51
CA ASP A 60 -9.54 -3.15 13.10
C ASP A 60 -8.28 -3.83 12.53
N PRO A 61 -8.39 -4.64 11.45
CA PRO A 61 -7.24 -5.32 10.86
C PRO A 61 -6.28 -4.37 10.14
N THR A 62 -6.65 -3.11 9.88
CA THR A 62 -5.83 -2.11 9.17
C THR A 62 -5.70 -0.81 9.98
N PRO A 63 -5.05 -0.84 11.16
CA PRO A 63 -5.09 0.25 12.14
C PRO A 63 -4.38 1.54 11.69
N PHE A 64 -3.60 1.48 10.61
CA PHE A 64 -2.89 2.63 10.04
C PHE A 64 -3.70 3.33 8.93
N LYS A 65 -4.95 3.71 9.21
CA LYS A 65 -5.90 4.26 8.22
C LYS A 65 -5.34 5.42 7.39
N ARG A 66 -4.74 6.42 8.06
CA ARG A 66 -4.17 7.59 7.38
C ARG A 66 -3.03 7.20 6.43
N PHE A 67 -2.22 6.22 6.82
CA PHE A 67 -1.17 5.69 5.95
C PHE A 67 -1.79 5.00 4.74
N ARG A 68 -2.76 4.10 4.93
CA ARG A 68 -3.44 3.37 3.85
C ARG A 68 -4.12 4.32 2.85
N ARG A 69 -4.73 5.39 3.35
CA ARG A 69 -5.30 6.45 2.49
C ARG A 69 -4.22 7.19 1.70
N GLN A 70 -3.10 7.53 2.31
CA GLN A 70 -2.00 8.18 1.60
C GLN A 70 -1.37 7.26 0.56
N GLU A 71 -1.30 5.96 0.86
CA GLU A 71 -0.84 4.93 -0.06
C GLU A 71 -1.76 4.83 -1.29
N PHE A 72 -3.09 4.84 -1.10
CA PHE A 72 -4.05 4.93 -2.20
C PHE A 72 -3.81 6.17 -3.07
N LEU A 73 -3.77 7.36 -2.46
CA LEU A 73 -3.60 8.62 -3.19
C LEU A 73 -2.27 8.65 -3.95
N SER A 74 -1.19 8.19 -3.33
CA SER A 74 0.12 8.12 -3.97
C SER A 74 0.12 7.14 -5.13
N THR A 75 -0.51 5.97 -4.96
CA THR A 75 -0.58 4.95 -6.03
C THR A 75 -1.39 5.49 -7.21
N ALA A 76 -2.58 6.03 -6.95
CA ALA A 76 -3.44 6.63 -7.97
C ALA A 76 -2.75 7.78 -8.73
N ALA A 77 -1.99 8.63 -8.04
CA ALA A 77 -1.28 9.73 -8.66
C ALA A 77 -0.13 9.30 -9.60
N HIS A 78 0.37 8.07 -9.47
CA HIS A 78 1.43 7.52 -10.32
C HIS A 78 0.88 6.54 -11.38
N MET A 79 -0.44 6.46 -11.58
CA MET A 79 -1.04 5.63 -12.62
C MET A 79 -1.56 6.51 -13.75
N GLY A 80 -1.05 6.31 -14.98
CA GLY A 80 -1.56 6.94 -16.19
C GLY A 80 -1.55 8.47 -16.21
N HIS A 81 -0.59 9.11 -15.54
CA HIS A 81 -0.46 10.58 -15.47
C HIS A 81 0.40 11.18 -16.59
N LEU A 82 1.30 10.37 -17.17
CA LEU A 82 2.14 10.74 -18.29
C LEU A 82 1.38 10.66 -19.62
N PRO A 83 1.81 11.40 -20.67
CA PRO A 83 1.20 11.31 -21.97
C PRO A 83 1.57 9.99 -22.68
N VAL A 84 0.71 9.53 -23.60
CA VAL A 84 0.86 8.26 -24.35
C VAL A 84 2.19 8.16 -25.12
N ASN A 85 2.82 9.29 -25.44
CA ASN A 85 4.09 9.36 -26.17
C ASN A 85 5.33 9.50 -25.26
N ALA A 86 5.18 9.37 -23.93
CA ALA A 86 6.29 9.32 -23.00
C ALA A 86 7.26 8.18 -23.34
N SER A 87 8.55 8.37 -23.07
CA SER A 87 9.53 7.31 -23.31
C SER A 87 9.36 6.17 -22.29
N VAL A 88 9.82 4.97 -22.65
CA VAL A 88 9.78 3.82 -21.75
C VAL A 88 10.56 4.09 -20.47
N GLU A 89 11.70 4.76 -20.56
CA GLU A 89 12.51 5.14 -19.40
C GLU A 89 11.75 6.08 -18.46
N GLN A 90 11.04 7.07 -19.01
CA GLN A 90 10.23 7.99 -18.21
C GLN A 90 9.06 7.28 -17.53
N LEU A 91 8.35 6.40 -18.28
CA LEU A 91 7.26 5.61 -17.73
C LEU A 91 7.73 4.72 -16.55
N LEU A 92 8.91 4.11 -16.66
CA LEU A 92 9.43 3.24 -15.60
C LEU A 92 9.96 4.01 -14.37
N ASP A 93 10.38 5.28 -14.55
CA ASP A 93 10.86 6.12 -13.45
C ASP A 93 9.71 6.81 -12.69
N GLU A 94 8.66 7.22 -13.42
CA GLU A 94 7.63 8.11 -12.89
C GLU A 94 6.23 7.47 -12.76
N GLU A 95 6.01 6.27 -13.30
CA GLU A 95 4.71 5.60 -13.24
C GLU A 95 4.72 4.17 -12.71
N ILE A 96 3.58 3.78 -12.15
CA ILE A 96 3.21 2.39 -11.90
C ILE A 96 2.60 1.84 -13.19
N THR A 97 3.40 1.05 -13.91
CA THR A 97 3.02 0.44 -15.19
C THR A 97 2.65 -1.03 -15.04
N PHE A 98 1.87 -1.56 -15.99
CA PHE A 98 1.65 -2.99 -16.13
C PHE A 98 2.72 -3.64 -17.02
N THR A 99 3.09 -4.88 -16.70
CA THR A 99 3.93 -5.68 -17.59
C THR A 99 3.15 -6.09 -18.84
N GLN A 100 3.62 -5.67 -20.01
CA GLN A 100 2.94 -5.86 -21.30
C GLN A 100 2.64 -7.33 -21.59
N GLU A 101 3.59 -8.22 -21.31
CA GLU A 101 3.49 -9.66 -21.52
C GLU A 101 2.34 -10.27 -20.72
N VAL A 102 2.19 -9.86 -19.46
CA VAL A 102 1.12 -10.34 -18.57
C VAL A 102 -0.24 -9.85 -19.07
N ARG A 103 -0.32 -8.60 -19.55
CA ARG A 103 -1.54 -8.07 -20.16
C ARG A 103 -1.94 -8.85 -21.41
N GLU A 104 -1.00 -9.09 -22.33
CA GLU A 104 -1.26 -9.83 -23.56
C GLU A 104 -1.68 -11.28 -23.29
N LEU A 105 -0.98 -11.98 -22.39
CA LEU A 105 -1.35 -13.32 -21.98
C LEU A 105 -2.75 -13.36 -21.36
N SER A 106 -3.06 -12.42 -20.47
CA SER A 106 -4.39 -12.29 -19.86
C SER A 106 -5.46 -12.08 -20.92
N ALA A 107 -5.26 -11.15 -21.85
CA ALA A 107 -6.20 -10.90 -22.94
C ALA A 107 -6.39 -12.13 -23.86
N TRP A 108 -5.30 -12.86 -24.14
CA TRP A 108 -5.33 -14.07 -24.97
C TRP A 108 -6.09 -15.22 -24.30
N LEU A 109 -5.92 -15.42 -22.99
CA LEU A 109 -6.66 -16.39 -22.19
C LEU A 109 -8.14 -16.01 -22.08
N GLN A 110 -8.44 -14.73 -21.84
CA GLN A 110 -9.82 -14.23 -21.76
C GLN A 110 -10.59 -14.49 -23.06
N LYS A 111 -9.98 -14.22 -24.22
CA LYS A 111 -10.58 -14.49 -25.54
C LYS A 111 -10.92 -15.97 -25.77
N ARG A 112 -10.32 -16.88 -25.01
CA ARG A 112 -10.55 -18.33 -25.07
C ARG A 112 -11.54 -18.83 -24.02
N GLY A 113 -12.17 -17.92 -23.28
CA GLY A 113 -13.13 -18.27 -22.24
C GLY A 113 -12.48 -18.79 -20.95
N CYS A 114 -11.17 -18.59 -20.76
CA CYS A 114 -10.54 -18.89 -19.48
C CYS A 114 -11.04 -17.92 -18.40
N LEU A 115 -11.33 -18.45 -17.21
CA LEU A 115 -11.59 -17.64 -16.03
C LEU A 115 -10.28 -17.02 -15.55
N LEU A 116 -10.25 -15.70 -15.45
CA LEU A 116 -9.11 -14.95 -14.90
C LEU A 116 -9.49 -14.42 -13.52
N ILE A 117 -8.66 -14.71 -12.53
CA ILE A 117 -8.84 -14.26 -11.16
C ILE A 117 -7.63 -13.41 -10.78
N CYS A 118 -7.87 -12.13 -10.50
CA CYS A 118 -6.88 -11.22 -9.94
C CYS A 118 -7.18 -11.04 -8.46
N LEU A 119 -6.20 -11.34 -7.60
CA LEU A 119 -6.31 -11.20 -6.15
C LEU A 119 -5.30 -10.16 -5.69
N SER A 120 -5.69 -9.39 -4.69
CA SER A 120 -4.83 -8.43 -4.01
C SER A 120 -5.02 -8.60 -2.51
N ASP A 121 -3.91 -8.59 -1.78
CA ASP A 121 -3.87 -8.50 -0.32
C ASP A 121 -3.99 -7.05 0.16
N LYS A 122 -3.98 -6.08 -0.78
CA LYS A 122 -4.07 -4.66 -0.48
C LYS A 122 -5.45 -4.36 0.13
N PRO A 123 -5.49 -3.76 1.33
CA PRO A 123 -6.75 -3.54 2.02
C PRO A 123 -7.61 -2.52 1.28
N GLN A 124 -8.91 -2.52 1.58
CA GLN A 124 -9.89 -1.67 0.91
C GLN A 124 -9.52 -0.18 0.97
N GLU A 125 -9.02 0.30 2.11
CA GLU A 125 -8.65 1.71 2.30
C GLU A 125 -7.44 2.16 1.47
N ALA A 126 -6.64 1.21 0.98
CA ALA A 126 -5.50 1.47 0.11
C ALA A 126 -5.80 1.20 -1.37
N SER A 127 -6.97 0.64 -1.68
CA SER A 127 -7.36 0.23 -3.04
C SER A 127 -8.57 0.98 -3.59
N CYS A 128 -9.42 1.49 -2.70
CA CYS A 128 -10.64 2.20 -3.04
C CYS A 128 -10.73 3.51 -2.26
N PRO A 129 -11.30 4.57 -2.87
CA PRO A 129 -11.61 5.79 -2.14
C PRO A 129 -12.72 5.53 -1.12
N GLU A 130 -12.70 6.25 0.00
CA GLU A 130 -13.80 6.21 1.00
C GLU A 130 -15.14 6.62 0.38
N ARG A 131 -15.10 7.55 -0.58
CA ARG A 131 -16.24 7.99 -1.39
C ARG A 131 -15.78 8.13 -2.83
N PRO A 132 -16.23 7.25 -3.75
CA PRO A 132 -15.91 7.37 -5.16
C PRO A 132 -16.47 8.68 -5.73
N THR A 133 -15.64 9.40 -6.48
CA THR A 133 -16.04 10.58 -7.27
C THR A 133 -15.52 10.41 -8.69
N SER A 134 -15.87 11.33 -9.60
CA SER A 134 -15.26 11.37 -10.93
C SER A 134 -13.73 11.42 -10.88
N ASP A 135 -13.18 12.02 -9.83
CA ASP A 135 -11.75 12.32 -9.70
C ASP A 135 -11.01 11.27 -8.87
N PHE A 136 -11.74 10.37 -8.21
CA PHE A 136 -11.18 9.29 -7.39
C PHE A 136 -11.92 8.00 -7.70
N LEU A 137 -11.30 7.17 -8.56
CA LEU A 137 -11.74 5.83 -8.88
C LEU A 137 -10.99 4.80 -8.02
N PRO A 138 -11.57 3.61 -7.77
CA PRO A 138 -10.81 2.46 -7.30
C PRO A 138 -9.61 2.16 -8.20
N LEU A 139 -8.47 1.74 -7.63
CA LEU A 139 -7.21 1.56 -8.38
C LEU A 139 -7.36 0.62 -9.60
N HIS A 140 -8.19 -0.41 -9.49
CA HIS A 140 -8.43 -1.36 -10.58
C HIS A 140 -9.22 -0.78 -11.76
N GLN A 141 -9.69 0.47 -11.66
CA GLN A 141 -10.40 1.21 -12.70
C GLN A 141 -9.59 2.39 -13.24
N ILE A 142 -8.37 2.61 -12.72
CA ILE A 142 -7.48 3.66 -13.22
C ILE A 142 -6.66 3.05 -14.36
N ASP A 143 -6.76 3.66 -15.54
CA ASP A 143 -5.94 3.30 -16.69
C ASP A 143 -4.46 3.63 -16.41
N THR A 144 -3.56 2.76 -16.87
CA THR A 144 -2.11 3.01 -16.79
C THR A 144 -1.38 2.43 -17.99
N HIS A 145 -0.15 2.87 -18.21
CA HIS A 145 0.68 2.39 -19.31
C HIS A 145 1.12 0.95 -19.09
N CYS A 146 1.39 0.27 -20.21
CA CYS A 146 1.93 -1.07 -20.21
C CYS A 146 3.31 -1.04 -20.87
N VAL A 147 4.31 -1.57 -20.16
CA VAL A 147 5.71 -1.56 -20.59
C VAL A 147 6.21 -3.00 -20.64
N GLY A 148 6.97 -3.33 -21.68
CA GLY A 148 7.52 -4.66 -21.91
C GLY A 148 7.60 -4.97 -23.40
N THR A 149 7.89 -6.21 -23.73
CA THR A 149 7.96 -6.70 -25.12
C THR A 149 6.63 -7.37 -25.48
N SER A 150 6.19 -7.22 -26.74
CA SER A 150 5.02 -7.98 -27.19
C SER A 150 5.37 -9.46 -27.36
N ILE A 151 4.50 -10.32 -26.84
CA ILE A 151 4.51 -11.78 -26.99
C ILE A 151 3.36 -12.27 -27.88
N GLN A 152 2.62 -11.36 -28.52
CA GLN A 152 1.44 -11.67 -29.32
C GLN A 152 1.75 -12.68 -30.44
N ALA A 153 2.89 -12.57 -31.13
CA ALA A 153 3.26 -13.51 -32.19
C ALA A 153 3.45 -14.94 -31.67
N GLN A 154 4.05 -15.09 -30.49
CA GLN A 154 4.23 -16.38 -29.82
C GLN A 154 2.88 -16.95 -29.39
N LEU A 155 1.99 -16.11 -28.86
CA LEU A 155 0.64 -16.48 -28.46
C LEU A 155 -0.23 -16.88 -29.67
N ASP A 156 -0.09 -16.21 -30.81
CA ASP A 156 -0.82 -16.52 -32.03
C ASP A 156 -0.38 -17.85 -32.62
N ALA A 157 0.90 -18.21 -32.50
CA ALA A 157 1.44 -19.51 -32.93
C ALA A 157 0.95 -20.71 -32.10
N LEU A 158 0.32 -20.48 -30.94
CA LEU A 158 -0.29 -21.52 -30.10
C LEU A 158 -1.78 -21.77 -30.43
N THR A 159 -2.32 -21.02 -31.40
CA THR A 159 -3.72 -21.10 -31.83
C THR A 159 -3.90 -22.13 -32.94
#